data_AF-A0AAZ3S3B5-F1
#
_entry.id   AF-A0AAZ3S3B5-F1
#
_cell.length_a   1.000
_cell.length_b   1.000
_cell.length_c   1.000
_cell.angle_alpha   90.00
_cell.angle_beta   90.00
_cell.angle_gamma   90.00
#
_symmetry.space_group_name_H-M   'P 1'
#
loop_
_entity.id
_entity.type
_entity.pdbx_description
1 polymer ?
#
loop_
_entity_poly.entity_id
_entity_poly.type
_entity_poly.pdbx_seq_one_letter_code
_entity_poly.pdbx_strand_id
1 'polypeptide(L)'
;MSLEASGRLIDIICVNWRCTCGCISRPTFKLSASLLDIMGKSKEISQDPRKQIVDLHKSGSSLGAISKHLKVPRSSVQTIVRKYKHSGTTQLSYRSGKRRVLSPRDERTLVQKVKINPRTTAKDLVNMLEETGTKVSISTVKQALHRHNLKDRSTRKKPLLQNRHKKPDYGLQLHMGTKIVLFGGMSAGLMKQK
;
A
#
# COMPACT_ATOMS: atom_id res chain seq x y z
N MET A 1 40.68 1.33 47.30
CA MET A 1 41.44 0.68 46.23
C MET A 1 40.79 -0.69 46.05
N SER A 2 39.88 -0.80 45.08
CA SER A 2 40.16 -1.39 43.75
C SER A 2 40.01 -2.92 43.83
N LEU A 3 39.33 -3.65 42.97
CA LEU A 3 38.64 -3.39 41.69
C LEU A 3 37.78 -4.65 41.41
N GLU A 4 36.91 -4.52 40.41
CA GLU A 4 35.99 -5.52 39.85
C GLU A 4 36.62 -6.86 39.41
N ALA A 5 35.82 -7.93 39.42
CA ALA A 5 35.83 -9.01 38.41
C ALA A 5 34.53 -9.82 38.54
N SER A 6 33.47 -9.55 37.76
CA SER A 6 33.18 -10.15 36.45
C SER A 6 33.49 -11.65 36.35
N GLY A 7 32.44 -12.47 36.23
CA GLY A 7 32.58 -13.85 35.79
C GLY A 7 31.58 -14.80 36.42
N ARG A 8 30.28 -14.69 36.08
CA ARG A 8 29.42 -15.89 36.12
C ARG A 8 29.87 -16.76 34.95
N LEU A 9 30.89 -17.56 35.22
CA LEU A 9 31.27 -18.68 34.38
C LEU A 9 30.02 -19.58 34.33
N ILE A 10 29.40 -19.62 33.17
CA ILE A 10 28.45 -20.67 32.83
C ILE A 10 29.31 -21.91 32.86
N ASP A 11 29.19 -22.70 33.93
CA ASP A 11 29.74 -24.05 33.96
C ASP A 11 29.01 -24.84 32.87
N ILE A 12 29.58 -24.79 31.66
CA ILE A 12 29.31 -25.77 30.63
C ILE A 12 29.88 -27.05 31.22
N ILE A 13 29.02 -27.83 31.86
CA ILE A 13 29.32 -29.22 32.17
C ILE A 13 29.52 -29.90 30.83
N CYS A 14 30.77 -29.92 30.36
CA CYS A 14 31.24 -30.77 29.28
C CYS A 14 31.18 -32.20 29.78
N VAL A 15 30.01 -32.82 29.71
CA VAL A 15 29.92 -34.28 29.77
C VAL A 15 30.60 -34.78 28.50
N ASN A 16 31.83 -35.26 28.67
CA ASN A 16 32.65 -35.84 27.62
C ASN A 16 32.02 -37.17 27.16
N TRP A 17 31.05 -37.09 26.24
CA TRP A 17 30.46 -38.27 25.62
C TRP A 17 31.22 -38.59 24.32
N ARG A 18 32.23 -39.44 24.46
CA ARG A 18 32.95 -40.00 23.33
C ARG A 18 32.08 -41.09 22.70
N CYS A 19 31.26 -40.71 21.73
CA CYS A 19 30.49 -41.65 20.91
C CYS A 19 31.42 -42.24 19.85
N THR A 20 31.63 -43.56 19.87
CA THR A 20 32.49 -44.30 18.93
C THR A 20 31.78 -44.69 17.63
N CYS A 21 30.50 -44.35 17.46
CA CYS A 21 29.80 -44.51 16.19
C CYS A 21 29.91 -43.21 15.39
N GLY A 22 30.47 -43.28 14.18
CA GLY A 22 30.70 -42.14 13.28
C GLY A 22 29.42 -41.50 12.72
N CYS A 23 28.43 -41.22 13.56
CA CYS A 23 27.21 -40.52 13.23
C CYS A 23 27.35 -39.09 13.76
N ILE A 24 27.49 -38.10 12.87
CA ILE A 24 27.38 -36.67 13.22
C ILE A 24 25.91 -36.41 13.55
N SER A 25 25.48 -36.85 14.73
CA SER A 25 24.21 -36.46 15.32
C SER A 25 24.41 -35.06 15.86
N ARG A 26 23.99 -34.08 15.04
CA ARG A 26 23.97 -32.66 15.40
C ARG A 26 23.16 -32.53 16.70
N PRO A 27 23.77 -32.10 17.82
CA PRO A 27 23.01 -31.92 19.05
C PRO A 27 21.94 -30.85 18.75
N THR A 28 20.69 -31.28 18.71
CA THR A 28 19.58 -30.33 18.75
C THR A 28 19.57 -29.79 20.17
N PHE A 29 20.33 -28.72 20.38
CA PHE A 29 20.16 -27.87 21.54
C PHE A 29 18.69 -27.43 21.52
N LYS A 30 17.86 -28.14 22.29
CA LYS A 30 16.48 -27.75 22.54
C LYS A 30 16.57 -26.47 23.37
N LEU A 31 16.67 -25.34 22.68
CA LEU A 31 16.37 -24.04 23.28
C LEU A 31 14.95 -24.16 23.84
N SER A 32 14.83 -24.05 25.16
CA SER A 32 13.52 -24.05 25.82
C SER A 32 12.68 -22.92 25.24
N ALA A 33 11.38 -23.16 25.08
CA ALA A 33 10.42 -22.19 24.51
C ALA A 33 10.49 -20.80 25.19
N SER A 34 10.94 -20.74 26.45
CA SER A 34 11.16 -19.51 27.22
C SER A 34 12.21 -18.56 26.65
N LEU A 35 13.17 -19.04 25.85
CA LEU A 35 14.27 -18.21 25.30
C LEU A 35 13.88 -17.52 23.99
N LEU A 36 12.92 -18.08 23.24
CA LEU A 36 12.37 -17.47 22.02
C LEU A 36 11.47 -16.26 22.33
N ASP A 37 10.83 -16.23 23.50
CA ASP A 37 10.07 -15.08 23.98
C ASP A 37 10.97 -13.89 24.39
N ILE A 38 12.25 -14.12 24.66
CA ILE A 38 13.23 -13.08 25.03
C ILE A 38 13.82 -12.39 23.79
N MET A 39 13.94 -13.10 22.67
CA MET A 39 14.53 -12.58 21.43
C MET A 39 13.50 -12.10 20.40
N GLY A 40 12.23 -12.48 20.56
CA GLY A 40 11.11 -11.99 19.75
C GLY A 40 10.67 -10.59 20.16
N LYS A 41 10.31 -9.74 19.19
CA LYS A 41 9.60 -8.48 19.49
C LYS A 41 8.27 -8.84 20.13
N SER A 42 8.11 -8.51 21.41
CA SER A 42 6.88 -8.76 22.15
C SER A 42 5.73 -7.91 21.60
N LYS A 43 4.50 -8.42 21.80
CA LYS A 43 3.26 -7.75 21.39
C LYS A 43 3.22 -6.33 21.94
N GLU A 44 2.82 -5.37 21.11
CA GLU A 44 2.71 -3.98 21.54
C GLU A 44 1.70 -3.85 22.70
N ILE A 45 2.09 -3.11 23.74
CA ILE A 45 1.24 -2.84 24.91
C ILE A 45 -0.05 -2.11 24.48
N SER A 46 -1.20 -2.57 24.98
CA SER A 46 -2.52 -1.99 24.72
C SER A 46 -2.63 -0.52 25.20
N GLN A 47 -3.67 0.19 24.74
CA GLN A 47 -3.81 1.63 25.05
C GLN A 47 -4.07 1.90 26.54
N ASP A 48 -4.81 1.03 27.22
CA ASP A 48 -5.24 1.25 28.61
C ASP A 48 -4.08 1.30 29.61
N PRO A 49 -3.15 0.32 29.66
CA PRO A 49 -1.97 0.42 30.52
C PRO A 49 -1.06 1.59 30.15
N ARG A 50 -1.03 2.04 28.88
CA ARG A 50 -0.25 3.24 28.49
C ARG A 50 -0.82 4.50 29.11
N LYS A 51 -2.16 4.64 29.16
CA LYS A 51 -2.83 5.77 29.81
C LYS A 51 -2.52 5.76 31.32
N GLN A 52 -2.69 4.62 31.97
CA GLN A 52 -2.34 4.46 33.39
C GLN A 52 -0.87 4.79 33.69
N ILE A 53 0.08 4.40 32.82
CA ILE A 53 1.50 4.79 32.95
C ILE A 53 1.66 6.30 32.93
N VAL A 54 0.98 7.00 32.02
CA VAL A 54 1.04 8.46 31.90
C VAL A 54 0.43 9.13 33.12
N ASP A 55 -0.70 8.63 33.62
CA ASP A 55 -1.40 9.19 34.78
C ASP A 55 -0.58 9.02 36.07
N LEU A 56 0.01 7.85 36.31
CA LEU A 56 0.92 7.60 37.43
C LEU A 56 2.23 8.41 37.32
N HIS A 57 2.71 8.67 36.10
CA HIS A 57 3.86 9.54 35.90
C HIS A 57 3.50 11.01 36.20
N LYS A 58 2.29 11.47 35.86
CA LYS A 58 1.81 12.81 36.22
C LYS A 58 1.65 12.99 37.73
N SER A 59 1.27 11.93 38.46
CA SER A 59 1.19 11.94 39.92
C SER A 59 2.55 11.90 40.63
N GLY A 60 3.68 11.85 39.88
CA GLY A 60 5.03 11.88 40.44
C GLY A 60 5.61 10.51 40.81
N SER A 61 4.96 9.40 40.42
CA SER A 61 5.46 8.06 40.73
C SER A 61 6.76 7.74 39.96
N SER A 62 7.71 7.07 40.62
CA SER A 62 8.95 6.65 39.97
C SER A 62 8.70 5.57 38.90
N LEU A 63 9.53 5.55 37.85
CA LEU A 63 9.40 4.56 36.75
C LEU A 63 9.45 3.11 37.25
N GLY A 64 10.24 2.85 38.31
CA GLY A 64 10.33 1.53 38.94
C GLY A 64 9.06 1.13 39.69
N ALA A 65 8.42 2.07 40.39
CA ALA A 65 7.15 1.82 41.06
C ALA A 65 6.03 1.52 40.05
N ILE A 66 5.96 2.29 38.95
CA ILE A 66 5.00 2.08 37.87
C ILE A 66 5.18 0.70 37.22
N SER A 67 6.44 0.32 36.95
CA SER A 67 6.78 -0.99 36.37
C SER A 67 6.31 -2.15 37.24
N LYS A 68 6.54 -2.08 38.56
CA LYS A 68 6.07 -3.10 39.52
C LYS A 68 4.55 -3.16 39.61
N HIS A 69 3.89 -2.00 39.68
CA HIS A 69 2.43 -1.91 39.80
C HIS A 69 1.71 -2.48 38.58
N LEU A 70 2.15 -2.14 37.37
CA LEU A 70 1.51 -2.54 36.12
C LEU A 70 2.08 -3.83 35.50
N LYS A 71 3.08 -4.45 36.13
CA LYS A 71 3.81 -5.63 35.63
C LYS A 71 4.34 -5.46 34.20
N VAL A 72 4.70 -4.23 33.84
CA VAL A 72 5.30 -3.87 32.54
C VAL A 72 6.80 -3.68 32.73
N PRO A 73 7.66 -4.17 31.82
CA PRO A 73 9.10 -3.97 31.93
C PRO A 73 9.46 -2.48 31.95
N ARG A 74 10.41 -2.12 32.83
CA ARG A 74 10.86 -0.73 33.05
C ARG A 74 11.26 -0.01 31.75
N SER A 75 11.89 -0.72 30.81
CA SER A 75 12.28 -0.19 29.49
C SER A 75 11.08 0.31 28.67
N SER A 76 9.95 -0.40 28.73
CA SER A 76 8.71 -0.03 28.06
C SER A 76 8.07 1.19 28.71
N VAL A 77 8.01 1.23 30.05
CA VAL A 77 7.53 2.40 30.80
C VAL A 77 8.35 3.64 30.44
N GLN A 78 9.68 3.52 30.42
CA GLN A 78 10.58 4.60 30.06
C GLN A 78 10.34 5.09 28.61
N THR A 79 10.15 4.16 27.67
CA THR A 79 9.90 4.49 26.26
C THR A 79 8.57 5.23 26.08
N ILE A 80 7.52 4.79 26.79
CA ILE A 80 6.21 5.44 26.78
C ILE A 80 6.29 6.85 27.35
N VAL A 81 6.92 7.03 28.51
CA VAL A 81 7.10 8.35 29.13
C VAL A 81 7.92 9.29 28.24
N ARG A 82 9.01 8.81 27.62
CA ARG A 82 9.81 9.59 26.67
C ARG A 82 8.97 10.05 25.47
N LYS A 83 8.20 9.12 24.89
CA LYS A 83 7.29 9.43 23.77
C LYS A 83 6.23 10.44 24.18
N TYR A 84 5.64 10.30 25.38
CA TYR A 84 4.64 11.23 25.90
C TYR A 84 5.22 12.64 26.10
N LYS A 85 6.43 12.76 26.65
CA LYS A 85 7.11 14.08 26.79
C LYS A 85 7.36 14.76 25.44
N HIS A 86 7.65 13.98 24.40
CA HIS A 86 7.94 14.53 23.07
C HIS A 86 6.69 14.85 22.24
N SER A 87 5.69 13.97 22.23
CA SER A 87 4.54 14.05 21.33
C SER A 87 3.21 14.37 22.04
N GLY A 88 3.17 14.41 23.37
CA GLY A 88 1.96 14.62 24.17
C GLY A 88 0.90 13.52 24.06
N THR A 89 1.16 12.47 23.27
CA THR A 89 0.16 11.49 22.84
C THR A 89 0.50 10.10 23.33
N THR A 90 -0.46 9.47 24.00
CA THR A 90 -0.35 8.09 24.52
C THR A 90 -0.67 7.04 23.45
N GLN A 91 -1.34 7.46 22.37
CA GLN A 91 -1.74 6.59 21.27
C GLN A 91 -0.54 5.93 20.57
N LEU A 92 -0.77 4.71 20.10
CA LEU A 92 0.17 4.04 19.22
C LEU A 92 0.23 4.83 17.91
N SER A 93 1.45 5.05 17.41
CA SER A 93 1.59 5.66 16.10
C SER A 93 1.35 4.60 15.06
N TYR A 94 0.52 4.91 14.07
CA TYR A 94 0.37 4.04 12.91
C TYR A 94 1.73 3.92 12.21
N ARG A 95 2.12 2.68 11.90
CA ARG A 95 3.36 2.43 11.16
C ARG A 95 3.14 2.88 9.72
N SER A 96 3.94 3.83 9.24
CA SER A 96 3.98 4.11 7.81
C SER A 96 4.42 2.84 7.09
N GLY A 97 3.55 2.32 6.21
CA GLY A 97 3.90 1.21 5.34
C GLY A 97 4.96 1.61 4.30
N LYS A 98 5.35 0.65 3.47
CA LYS A 98 6.25 0.89 2.33
C LYS A 98 5.62 1.94 1.40
N ARG A 99 6.41 2.93 0.98
CA ARG A 99 5.99 3.92 -0.01
C ARG A 99 5.65 3.23 -1.33
N ARG A 100 4.60 3.71 -1.99
CA ARG A 100 4.20 3.21 -3.32
C ARG A 100 5.22 3.68 -4.36
N VAL A 101 5.41 2.85 -5.39
CA VAL A 101 6.31 3.17 -6.51
C VAL A 101 5.71 4.27 -7.40
N LEU A 102 4.39 4.25 -7.60
CA LEU A 102 3.67 5.25 -8.36
C LEU A 102 3.38 6.49 -7.53
N SER A 103 3.63 7.67 -8.11
CA SER A 103 3.21 8.94 -7.55
C SER A 103 1.68 9.10 -7.64
N PRO A 104 1.03 9.84 -6.72
CA PRO A 104 -0.37 10.21 -6.87
C PRO A 104 -0.68 10.93 -8.19
N ARG A 105 0.30 11.62 -8.79
CA ARG A 105 0.16 12.27 -10.09
C ARG A 105 0.05 11.25 -11.21
N ASP A 106 0.97 10.29 -11.25
CA ASP A 106 1.02 9.25 -12.28
C ASP A 106 -0.20 8.34 -12.20
N GLU A 107 -0.68 8.05 -10.98
CA GLU A 107 -1.89 7.27 -10.80
C GLU A 107 -3.13 8.00 -11.35
N ARG A 108 -3.22 9.33 -11.20
CA ARG A 108 -4.30 10.13 -11.80
C ARG A 108 -4.24 10.13 -13.33
N THR A 109 -3.05 10.28 -13.92
CA THR A 109 -2.90 10.27 -15.39
C THR A 109 -3.26 8.91 -15.98
N LEU A 110 -2.88 7.81 -15.31
CA LEU A 110 -3.30 6.46 -15.68
C LEU A 110 -4.83 6.32 -15.68
N VAL A 111 -5.48 6.71 -14.59
CA VAL A 111 -6.94 6.64 -14.47
C VAL A 111 -7.64 7.47 -15.54
N GLN A 112 -7.13 8.68 -15.83
CA GLN A 112 -7.68 9.54 -16.86
C GLN A 112 -7.57 8.91 -18.25
N LYS A 113 -6.41 8.33 -18.61
CA LYS A 113 -6.22 7.71 -19.92
C LYS A 113 -7.10 6.48 -20.12
N VAL A 114 -7.27 5.65 -19.09
CA VAL A 114 -8.18 4.49 -19.16
C VAL A 114 -9.63 4.94 -19.29
N LYS A 115 -10.03 6.05 -18.66
CA LYS A 115 -11.38 6.61 -18.80
C LYS A 115 -11.65 7.16 -20.21
N ILE A 116 -10.67 7.82 -20.82
CA ILE A 116 -10.79 8.35 -22.19
C ILE A 116 -10.85 7.18 -23.18
N ASN A 117 -9.92 6.23 -23.05
CA ASN A 117 -9.78 5.10 -23.96
C ASN A 117 -9.78 3.79 -23.15
N PRO A 118 -10.96 3.14 -22.95
CA PRO A 118 -11.07 1.92 -22.14
C PRO A 118 -10.44 0.69 -22.80
N ARG A 119 -10.00 0.79 -24.06
CA ARG A 119 -9.27 -0.26 -24.78
C ARG A 119 -7.75 -0.24 -24.52
N THR A 120 -7.25 0.73 -23.75
CA THR A 120 -5.82 0.82 -23.44
C THR A 120 -5.35 -0.39 -22.63
N THR A 121 -4.25 -1.00 -23.05
CA THR A 121 -3.70 -2.19 -22.38
C THR A 121 -2.79 -1.75 -21.24
N ALA A 122 -2.69 -2.57 -20.18
CA ALA A 122 -1.73 -2.33 -19.11
C ALA A 122 -0.27 -2.22 -19.59
N LYS A 123 0.08 -2.85 -20.72
CA LYS A 123 1.42 -2.71 -21.35
C LYS A 123 1.64 -1.30 -21.90
N ASP A 124 0.66 -0.77 -22.63
CA ASP A 124 0.70 0.59 -23.19
C ASP A 124 0.86 1.64 -22.08
N LEU A 125 0.21 1.40 -20.94
CA LEU A 125 0.35 2.24 -19.75
C LEU A 125 1.73 2.16 -19.11
N VAL A 126 2.40 1.00 -19.14
CA VAL A 126 3.78 0.86 -18.66
C VAL A 126 4.73 1.61 -19.58
N ASN A 127 4.63 1.44 -20.89
CA ASN A 127 5.51 2.11 -21.86
C ASN A 127 5.45 3.63 -21.72
N MET A 128 4.25 4.19 -21.57
CA MET A 128 4.04 5.60 -21.30
C MET A 128 4.69 6.09 -19.99
N LEU A 129 4.66 5.27 -18.95
CA LEU A 129 5.30 5.59 -17.68
C LEU A 129 6.83 5.51 -17.78
N GLU A 130 7.34 4.61 -18.62
CA GLU A 130 8.76 4.51 -18.94
C GLU A 130 9.25 5.74 -19.73
N GLU A 131 8.47 6.24 -20.69
CA GLU A 131 8.72 7.52 -21.38
C GLU A 131 8.82 8.70 -20.40
N THR A 132 8.04 8.65 -19.33
CA THR A 132 8.04 9.67 -18.26
C THR A 132 9.18 9.45 -17.24
N GLY A 133 9.95 8.37 -17.37
CA GLY A 133 11.10 8.03 -16.51
C GLY A 133 10.76 7.15 -15.30
N THR A 134 9.53 6.67 -15.17
CA THR A 134 9.09 5.78 -14.08
C THR A 134 9.04 4.32 -14.52
N LYS A 135 10.01 3.52 -14.08
CA LYS A 135 10.04 2.08 -14.34
C LYS A 135 9.08 1.36 -13.40
N VAL A 136 8.04 0.74 -13.94
CA VAL A 136 7.02 0.02 -13.17
C VAL A 136 6.66 -1.32 -13.78
N SER A 137 6.32 -2.29 -12.93
CA SER A 137 5.81 -3.58 -13.41
C SER A 137 4.35 -3.48 -13.84
N ILE A 138 3.95 -4.35 -14.78
CA ILE A 138 2.55 -4.49 -15.21
C ILE A 138 1.61 -4.77 -14.02
N SER A 139 2.06 -5.57 -13.04
CA SER A 139 1.29 -5.87 -11.82
C SER A 139 1.04 -4.62 -10.97
N THR A 140 2.01 -3.70 -10.89
CA THR A 140 1.88 -2.44 -10.15
C THR A 140 0.83 -1.53 -10.79
N VAL A 141 0.81 -1.45 -12.12
CA VAL A 141 -0.21 -0.68 -12.88
C VAL A 141 -1.59 -1.30 -12.67
N LYS A 142 -1.73 -2.62 -12.77
CA LYS A 142 -3.02 -3.29 -12.50
C LYS A 142 -3.51 -3.05 -11.07
N GLN A 143 -2.63 -3.13 -10.08
CA GLN A 143 -2.98 -2.83 -8.68
C GLN A 143 -3.41 -1.37 -8.49
N ALA A 144 -2.80 -0.41 -9.21
CA ALA A 144 -3.25 0.97 -9.20
C ALA A 144 -4.66 1.12 -9.76
N LEU A 145 -4.94 0.54 -10.93
CA LEU A 145 -6.26 0.58 -11.54
C LEU A 145 -7.34 -0.11 -10.68
N HIS A 146 -7.01 -1.24 -10.04
CA HIS A 146 -7.92 -1.95 -9.16
C HIS A 146 -8.33 -1.13 -7.93
N ARG A 147 -7.43 -0.29 -7.38
CA ARG A 147 -7.76 0.64 -6.28
C ARG A 147 -8.82 1.66 -6.67
N HIS A 148 -8.91 1.98 -7.97
CA HIS A 148 -9.91 2.86 -8.56
C HIS A 148 -11.11 2.10 -9.15
N ASN A 149 -11.29 0.82 -8.82
CA ASN A 149 -12.35 -0.06 -9.33
C ASN A 149 -12.35 -0.27 -10.85
N LEU A 150 -11.22 0.03 -11.52
CA LEU A 150 -11.04 -0.24 -12.95
C LEU A 150 -10.44 -1.64 -13.12
N LYS A 151 -11.30 -2.61 -13.40
CA LYS A 151 -10.92 -4.00 -13.64
C LYS A 151 -10.96 -4.29 -15.13
N ASP A 152 -10.05 -5.15 -15.58
CA ASP A 152 -10.14 -5.74 -16.91
C ASP A 152 -11.45 -6.52 -17.05
N ARG A 153 -12.13 -6.31 -18.18
CA ARG A 153 -13.39 -6.97 -18.54
C ARG A 153 -13.34 -7.33 -20.01
N SER A 154 -13.67 -8.58 -20.32
CA SER A 154 -13.90 -8.99 -21.70
C SER A 154 -15.22 -8.41 -22.19
N THR A 155 -15.21 -7.78 -23.35
CA THR A 155 -16.44 -7.32 -24.00
C THR A 155 -17.27 -8.52 -24.43
N ARG A 156 -18.55 -8.55 -24.03
CA ARG A 156 -19.48 -9.62 -24.42
C ARG A 156 -19.61 -9.64 -25.95
N LYS A 157 -19.38 -10.81 -26.56
CA LYS A 157 -19.66 -11.00 -27.99
C LYS A 157 -21.16 -10.75 -28.21
N LYS A 158 -21.50 -9.88 -29.16
CA LYS A 158 -22.90 -9.69 -29.58
C LYS A 158 -23.41 -11.03 -30.12
N PRO A 159 -24.62 -11.49 -29.73
CA PRO A 159 -25.20 -12.69 -30.34
C PRO A 159 -25.37 -12.46 -31.85
N LEU A 160 -25.24 -13.54 -32.61
CA LEU A 160 -25.48 -13.49 -34.05
C LEU A 160 -26.96 -13.15 -34.28
N LEU A 161 -27.21 -12.00 -34.90
CA LEU A 161 -28.56 -11.58 -35.25
C LEU A 161 -29.00 -12.30 -36.52
N GLN A 162 -30.12 -13.03 -36.46
CA GLN A 162 -30.82 -13.47 -37.67
C GLN A 162 -31.26 -12.26 -38.51
N ASN A 163 -31.40 -12.45 -39.83
CA ASN A 163 -31.71 -11.36 -40.77
C ASN A 163 -32.97 -10.57 -40.41
N ARG A 164 -33.98 -11.22 -39.82
CA ARG A 164 -35.21 -10.56 -39.32
C ARG A 164 -34.98 -9.52 -38.21
N HIS A 165 -33.88 -9.61 -37.46
CA HIS A 165 -33.54 -8.67 -36.38
C HIS A 165 -32.55 -7.58 -36.82
N LYS A 166 -32.07 -7.63 -38.07
CA LYS A 166 -31.19 -6.61 -38.63
C LYS A 166 -32.08 -5.51 -39.19
N LYS A 167 -32.08 -4.32 -38.57
CA LYS A 167 -32.69 -3.14 -39.19
C LYS A 167 -31.79 -2.70 -40.36
N PRO A 168 -32.35 -2.35 -41.53
CA PRO A 168 -31.55 -1.78 -42.61
C PRO A 168 -31.01 -0.41 -42.19
N ASP A 169 -29.75 -0.14 -42.53
CA ASP A 169 -29.00 1.02 -42.07
C ASP A 169 -29.24 2.20 -43.02
N TYR A 170 -30.21 3.05 -42.70
CA TYR A 170 -30.61 4.19 -43.55
C TYR A 170 -29.65 5.41 -43.46
N GLY A 171 -28.53 5.29 -42.73
CA GLY A 171 -27.70 6.43 -42.32
C GLY A 171 -26.64 6.91 -43.31
N LEU A 172 -26.41 6.22 -44.43
CA LEU A 172 -25.27 6.50 -45.32
C LEU A 172 -25.63 7.23 -46.63
N GLN A 173 -26.88 7.63 -46.85
CA GLN A 173 -27.34 8.11 -48.16
C GLN A 173 -27.21 9.62 -48.41
N LEU A 174 -26.80 10.44 -47.43
CA LEU A 174 -26.84 11.91 -47.55
C LEU A 174 -25.56 12.59 -48.09
N HIS A 175 -24.53 11.86 -48.52
CA HIS A 175 -23.26 12.48 -48.94
C HIS A 175 -22.97 12.46 -50.44
N MET A 176 -23.89 11.98 -51.28
CA MET A 176 -23.71 11.95 -52.75
C MET A 176 -24.97 12.43 -53.47
N GLY A 177 -25.31 13.71 -53.34
CA GLY A 177 -26.31 14.31 -54.22
C GLY A 177 -27.19 15.39 -53.60
N THR A 178 -26.64 16.60 -53.42
CA THR A 178 -27.45 17.81 -53.30
C THR A 178 -27.17 18.73 -54.48
N LYS A 179 -28.01 18.62 -55.52
CA LYS A 179 -28.21 19.71 -56.47
C LYS A 179 -28.85 20.87 -55.71
N ILE A 180 -28.13 21.97 -55.58
CA ILE A 180 -28.66 23.22 -55.01
C ILE A 180 -29.54 23.87 -56.08
N VAL A 181 -30.85 23.84 -55.87
CA VAL A 181 -31.78 24.82 -56.42
C VAL A 181 -32.71 25.22 -55.27
N LEU A 182 -32.52 26.43 -54.74
CA LEU A 182 -33.57 27.13 -54.00
C LEU A 182 -33.64 28.56 -54.52
N PHE A 183 -34.67 28.76 -55.34
CA PHE A 183 -35.35 30.03 -55.55
C PHE A 183 -35.78 30.63 -54.20
N GLY A 184 -35.67 31.94 -54.06
CA GLY A 184 -36.18 32.69 -52.93
C GLY A 184 -35.72 34.14 -52.98
N GLY A 185 -36.26 34.91 -53.91
CA GLY A 185 -36.00 36.35 -54.00
C GLY A 185 -36.69 37.12 -52.87
N MET A 186 -36.15 38.30 -52.55
CA MET A 186 -36.89 39.55 -52.30
C MET A 186 -35.89 40.72 -52.17
N SER A 187 -35.82 41.49 -53.26
CA SER A 187 -35.83 42.96 -53.33
C SER A 187 -34.96 43.81 -52.38
N ALA A 188 -34.04 44.58 -52.98
CA ALA A 188 -33.81 45.99 -52.63
C ALA A 188 -33.19 46.78 -53.81
N GLY A 189 -33.81 47.90 -54.18
CA GLY A 189 -33.10 49.13 -54.51
C GLY A 189 -32.61 49.37 -55.95
N LEU A 190 -33.45 50.03 -56.75
CA LEU A 190 -33.05 50.92 -57.85
C LEU A 190 -32.02 51.98 -57.36
N MET A 191 -30.96 52.26 -58.14
CA MET A 191 -30.63 53.60 -58.71
C MET A 191 -29.16 53.75 -59.19
N LYS A 192 -29.06 54.08 -60.50
CA LYS A 192 -28.16 55.04 -61.18
C LYS A 192 -26.66 54.77 -61.39
N GLN A 193 -26.36 54.53 -62.67
CA GLN A 193 -25.39 55.19 -63.57
C GLN A 193 -24.03 55.69 -63.05
N LYS A 194 -22.96 55.25 -63.72
CA LYS A 194 -22.18 56.08 -64.67
C LYS A 194 -21.45 55.20 -65.67
#